data_AF-A0A7W4CID9-F1
#
_entry.id   AF-A0A7W4CID9-F1
#
_cell.length_a   1.000
_cell.length_b   1.000
_cell.length_c   1.000
_cell.angle_alpha   90.00
_cell.angle_beta   90.00
_cell.angle_gamma   90.00
#
_symmetry.space_group_name_H-M   'P 1'
#
loop_
_entity.id
_entity.type
_entity.pdbx_description
1 polymer ?
#
loop_
_entity_poly.entity_id
_entity_poly.type
_entity_poly.pdbx_seq_one_letter_code
_entity_poly.pdbx_strand_id
1 'polypeptide(L)'
;MSDDLTQLRDMTALRAAIDALDLDLARLLARRSRLIDRAAEIKAGAGLPARIDERVEEVAEKARRNAAATGYDPDLAEALWRLMMEHFIAQEARQLGEADDG
;
A
#
# COMPACT_ATOMS: atom_id res chain seq x y z
N MET A 1 -10.38 -7.68 -18.76
CA MET A 1 -9.86 -6.60 -19.63
C MET A 1 -8.71 -7.20 -20.40
N SER A 2 -8.60 -6.93 -21.71
CA SER A 2 -7.55 -7.52 -22.53
C SER A 2 -6.24 -6.79 -22.25
N ASP A 3 -5.27 -7.46 -21.64
CA ASP A 3 -3.90 -6.93 -21.43
C ASP A 3 -3.06 -7.00 -22.72
N ASP A 4 -3.70 -6.88 -23.88
CA ASP A 4 -3.02 -6.89 -25.16
C ASP A 4 -2.39 -5.51 -25.43
N LEU A 5 -1.19 -5.33 -24.86
CA LEU A 5 -0.40 -4.11 -25.01
C LEU A 5 -0.03 -3.82 -26.47
N THR A 6 -0.14 -4.79 -27.38
CA THR A 6 0.19 -4.59 -28.81
C THR A 6 -0.76 -3.62 -29.51
N GLN A 7 -1.91 -3.31 -28.90
CA GLN A 7 -2.87 -2.32 -29.40
C GLN A 7 -2.46 -0.87 -29.10
N LEU A 8 -1.47 -0.64 -28.23
CA LEU A 8 -0.95 0.68 -27.88
C LEU A 8 0.08 1.12 -28.93
N ARG A 9 -0.40 1.75 -30.00
CA ARG A 9 0.40 2.05 -31.21
C ARG A 9 1.27 3.30 -31.12
N ASP A 10 1.08 4.14 -30.10
CA ASP A 10 1.86 5.35 -29.90
C ASP A 10 1.97 5.72 -28.40
N MET A 11 2.81 6.73 -28.11
CA MET A 11 3.05 7.21 -26.76
C MET A 11 1.82 7.88 -26.12
N THR A 12 0.90 8.42 -26.92
CA THR A 12 -0.31 9.07 -26.42
C THR A 12 -1.26 8.00 -25.87
N ALA A 13 -1.50 6.94 -26.64
CA ALA A 13 -2.30 5.79 -26.22
C ALA A 13 -1.70 5.08 -25.01
N LEU A 14 -0.37 4.88 -25.01
CA LEU A 14 0.34 4.25 -23.88
C LEU A 14 0.18 5.07 -22.59
N ARG A 15 0.37 6.40 -22.64
CA ARG A 15 0.21 7.27 -21.47
C ARG A 15 -1.21 7.26 -20.94
N ALA A 16 -2.22 7.33 -21.82
CA ALA A 16 -3.61 7.25 -21.41
C ALA A 16 -3.94 5.92 -20.69
N ALA A 17 -3.33 4.81 -21.13
CA ALA A 17 -3.47 3.52 -20.46
C ALA A 17 -2.79 3.51 -19.07
N ILE A 18 -1.60 4.12 -18.95
CA ILE A 18 -0.92 4.29 -17.66
C ILE A 18 -1.75 5.16 -16.71
N ASP A 19 -2.24 6.31 -17.17
CA ASP A 19 -3.06 7.22 -16.36
C ASP A 19 -4.33 6.53 -15.84
N ALA A 20 -4.95 5.68 -16.66
CA ALA A 20 -6.10 4.88 -16.26
C ALA A 20 -5.73 3.83 -15.18
N LEU A 21 -4.59 3.15 -15.35
CA LEU A 21 -4.07 2.21 -14.35
C LEU A 21 -3.73 2.92 -13.03
N ASP A 22 -3.09 4.09 -13.10
CA ASP A 22 -2.73 4.88 -11.92
C ASP A 22 -3.97 5.32 -11.14
N LEU A 23 -5.07 5.64 -11.83
CA LEU A 23 -6.35 5.91 -11.19
C LEU A 23 -6.92 4.69 -10.46
N ASP A 24 -6.77 3.49 -11.04
CA ASP A 24 -7.17 2.25 -10.39
C ASP A 24 -6.29 1.92 -9.18
N LEU A 25 -4.98 2.15 -9.27
CA LEU A 25 -4.05 2.06 -8.13
C LEU A 25 -4.45 3.03 -7.02
N ALA A 26 -4.78 4.28 -7.35
CA ALA A 26 -5.24 5.28 -6.38
C ALA A 26 -6.53 4.83 -5.66
N ARG A 27 -7.49 4.24 -6.38
CA ARG A 27 -8.72 3.69 -5.80
C ARG A 27 -8.42 2.53 -4.84
N LEU A 28 -7.49 1.64 -5.22
CA LEU A 28 -7.06 0.52 -4.37
C LEU A 28 -6.36 1.02 -3.10
N LEU A 29 -5.49 2.04 -3.22
CA LEU A 29 -4.84 2.68 -2.08
C LEU A 29 -5.84 3.35 -1.15
N ALA A 30 -6.85 4.06 -1.68
CA ALA A 30 -7.92 4.64 -0.86
C ALA A 30 -8.73 3.56 -0.12
N ARG A 31 -8.96 2.39 -0.74
CA ARG A 31 -9.56 1.25 -0.04
C ARG A 31 -8.64 0.70 1.05
N ARG A 32 -7.34 0.57 0.78
CA ARG A 32 -6.35 0.12 1.77
C ARG A 32 -6.27 1.07 2.97
N SER A 33 -6.31 2.38 2.74
CA SER A 33 -6.32 3.38 3.82
C SER A 33 -7.53 3.24 4.75
N ARG A 34 -8.73 3.05 4.20
CA ARG A 34 -9.94 2.81 5.02
C ARG A 34 -9.87 1.54 5.88
N LEU A 35 -9.17 0.50 5.42
CA LEU A 35 -8.94 -0.69 6.25
C LEU A 35 -8.02 -0.41 7.43
N ILE A 36 -7.13 0.57 7.29
CA ILE A 36 -6.19 0.98 8.32
C ILE A 36 -6.87 1.89 9.33
N ASP A 37 -7.73 2.80 8.89
CA ASP A 37 -8.61 3.55 9.79
C ASP A 37 -9.42 2.59 10.67
N ARG A 38 -9.97 1.53 10.06
CA ARG A 38 -10.68 0.49 10.81
C ARG A 38 -9.75 -0.28 11.77
N ALA A 39 -8.50 -0.53 11.38
CA ALA A 39 -7.52 -1.16 12.26
C ALA A 39 -7.19 -0.29 13.46
N ALA A 40 -7.06 1.03 13.28
CA ALA A 40 -6.84 1.99 14.36
C ALA A 40 -7.98 1.96 15.38
N GLU A 41 -9.23 1.96 14.93
CA GLU A 41 -10.41 1.85 15.81
C GLU A 41 -10.39 0.56 16.65
N ILE A 42 -10.02 -0.56 16.02
CA ILE A 42 -9.92 -1.86 16.71
C ILE A 42 -8.79 -1.84 17.73
N LYS A 43 -7.63 -1.29 17.37
CA LYS A 43 -6.46 -1.16 18.25
C LYS A 43 -6.76 -0.27 19.45
N ALA A 44 -7.43 0.86 19.23
CA ALA A 44 -7.89 1.76 20.30
C ALA A 44 -8.76 1.03 21.33
N GLY A 45 -9.76 0.27 20.84
CA GLY A 45 -10.65 -0.51 21.71
C GLY A 45 -9.96 -1.67 22.44
N ALA A 46 -8.84 -2.17 21.92
CA ALA A 46 -8.07 -3.27 22.48
C ALA A 46 -6.82 -2.83 23.28
N GLY A 47 -6.50 -1.53 23.31
CA GLY A 47 -5.27 -1.01 23.93
C GLY A 47 -3.99 -1.46 23.22
N LEU A 48 -4.05 -1.67 21.90
CA LEU A 48 -2.89 -2.09 21.09
C LEU A 48 -2.19 -0.88 20.47
N PRO A 49 -0.85 -0.91 20.34
CA PRO A 49 -0.09 0.21 19.74
C PRO A 49 -0.31 0.31 18.22
N ALA A 50 -0.09 1.51 17.67
CA ALA A 50 -0.05 1.71 16.22
C ALA A 50 0.98 0.80 15.54
N ARG A 51 2.20 0.77 16.06
CA ARG A 51 3.32 0.00 15.50
C ARG A 51 3.41 -1.39 16.11
N ILE A 52 3.51 -2.40 15.24
CA ILE A 52 3.83 -3.79 15.60
C ILE A 52 4.89 -4.26 14.61
N ASP A 53 6.15 -4.32 15.03
CA ASP A 53 7.30 -4.55 14.13
C ASP A 53 7.23 -5.90 13.39
N GLU A 54 6.83 -6.97 14.07
CA GLU A 54 6.62 -8.28 13.45
C GLU A 54 5.62 -8.18 12.27
N ARG A 55 4.58 -7.35 12.44
CA ARG A 55 3.58 -7.16 11.38
C ARG A 55 4.14 -6.44 10.17
N VAL A 56 5.07 -5.50 10.37
CA VAL A 56 5.76 -4.77 9.30
C VAL A 56 6.57 -5.75 8.46
N GLU A 57 7.38 -6.60 9.10
CA GLU A 57 8.20 -7.61 8.40
C GLU A 57 7.35 -8.63 7.65
N GLU A 58 6.29 -9.16 8.27
CA GLU A 58 5.38 -10.08 7.59
C GLU A 58 4.76 -9.48 6.33
N VAL A 59 4.38 -8.20 6.37
CA VAL A 59 3.75 -7.51 5.25
C VAL A 59 4.77 -7.26 4.14
N ALA A 60 6.00 -6.88 4.49
CA ALA A 60 7.10 -6.72 3.55
C ALA A 60 7.42 -8.04 2.84
N GLU A 61 7.56 -9.15 3.57
CA GLU A 61 7.80 -10.47 2.99
C GLU A 61 6.65 -10.92 2.08
N LYS A 62 5.39 -10.68 2.48
CA LYS A 62 4.21 -10.99 1.66
C LYS A 62 4.25 -10.19 0.35
N ALA A 63 4.66 -8.92 0.40
CA ALA A 63 4.81 -8.10 -0.81
C ALA A 63 5.86 -8.68 -1.76
N ARG A 64 7.03 -9.07 -1.24
CA ARG A 64 8.08 -9.74 -2.04
C ARG A 64 7.56 -11.02 -2.71
N ARG A 65 6.88 -11.88 -1.94
CA ARG A 65 6.32 -13.15 -2.46
C ARG A 65 5.27 -12.90 -3.55
N ASN A 66 4.41 -11.92 -3.35
CA ASN A 66 3.40 -11.54 -4.35
C ASN A 66 4.07 -11.02 -5.62
N ALA A 67 5.09 -10.17 -5.50
CA ALA A 67 5.81 -9.62 -6.65
C ALA A 67 6.48 -10.70 -7.50
N ALA A 68 7.17 -11.64 -6.83
CA ALA A 68 7.74 -12.81 -7.49
C ALA A 68 6.68 -13.64 -8.22
N ALA A 69 5.51 -13.84 -7.62
CA ALA A 69 4.41 -14.59 -8.23
C ALA A 69 3.74 -13.87 -9.40
N THR A 70 3.74 -12.53 -9.41
CA THR A 70 3.11 -11.71 -10.45
C THR A 70 4.09 -11.17 -11.49
N GLY A 71 5.38 -11.48 -11.37
CA GLY A 71 6.40 -11.18 -12.38
C GLY A 71 6.96 -9.75 -12.36
N TYR A 72 7.01 -9.08 -11.20
CA TYR A 72 7.74 -7.82 -11.04
C TYR A 72 8.77 -7.88 -9.90
N ASP A 73 9.67 -6.90 -9.86
CA ASP A 73 10.82 -6.85 -8.96
C ASP A 73 10.41 -6.92 -7.46
N PRO A 74 10.81 -7.99 -6.73
CA PRO A 74 10.54 -8.10 -5.30
C PRO A 74 11.15 -6.99 -4.43
N ASP A 75 12.31 -6.44 -4.83
CA ASP A 75 12.97 -5.37 -4.09
C ASP A 75 12.18 -4.05 -4.18
N LEU A 76 11.68 -3.74 -5.38
CA LEU A 76 10.74 -2.64 -5.58
C LEU A 76 9.46 -2.83 -4.76
N ALA A 77 8.90 -4.05 -4.76
CA ALA A 77 7.69 -4.35 -3.99
C ALA A 77 7.89 -4.11 -2.50
N GLU A 78 9.00 -4.60 -1.94
CA GLU A 78 9.32 -4.40 -0.53
C GLU A 78 9.45 -2.91 -0.20
N ALA A 79 10.20 -2.16 -1.00
CA ALA A 79 10.42 -0.73 -0.77
C ALA A 79 9.09 0.05 -0.75
N LEU A 80 8.20 -0.22 -1.70
CA LEU A 80 6.87 0.41 -1.76
C LEU A 80 6.03 0.07 -0.54
N TRP A 81 6.03 -1.20 -0.10
CA TRP A 81 5.26 -1.63 1.05
C TRP A 81 5.79 -1.06 2.36
N ARG A 82 7.11 -0.99 2.54
CA ARG A 82 7.73 -0.36 3.72
C ARG A 82 7.37 1.13 3.79
N LEU A 83 7.51 1.86 2.69
CA LEU A 83 7.10 3.26 2.62
C LEU A 83 5.63 3.46 3.00
N MET A 84 4.74 2.63 2.43
CA MET A 84 3.32 2.64 2.78
C MET A 84 3.10 2.40 4.28
N MET A 85 3.72 1.37 4.85
CA MET A 85 3.53 1.02 6.26
C MET A 85 3.95 2.15 7.19
N GLU A 86 5.10 2.78 6.96
CA GLU A 86 5.53 3.93 7.77
C GLU A 86 4.52 5.08 7.70
N HIS A 87 3.98 5.38 6.51
CA HIS A 87 2.92 6.37 6.37
C HIS A 87 1.67 6.02 7.19
N PHE A 88 1.27 4.75 7.18
CA PHE A 88 0.06 4.30 7.87
C PHE A 88 0.23 4.18 9.37
N ILE A 89 1.39 3.77 9.86
CA ILE A 89 1.72 3.80 11.30
C ILE A 89 1.62 5.24 11.81
N ALA A 90 2.16 6.21 11.06
CA ALA A 90 2.03 7.62 11.42
C ALA A 90 0.57 8.11 11.39
N GLN A 91 -0.26 7.60 10.46
CA GLN A 91 -1.69 7.88 10.43
C GLN A 91 -2.42 7.30 11.64
N GLU A 92 -2.17 6.04 12.00
CA GLU A 92 -2.75 5.38 13.17
C GLU A 92 -2.34 6.08 14.47
N ALA A 93 -1.06 6.42 14.63
CA ALA A 93 -0.55 7.13 15.81
C ALA A 93 -1.27 8.48 16.04
N ARG A 94 -1.52 9.25 14.98
CA ARG A 94 -2.32 10.49 15.06
C ARG A 94 -3.76 10.24 15.51
N GLN A 95 -4.36 9.13 15.10
CA GLN A 95 -5.75 8.78 15.48
C GLN A 95 -5.83 8.26 16.92
N LEU A 96 -4.80 7.56 17.39
CA LEU A 96 -4.71 7.04 18.75
C LEU A 96 -4.29 8.10 19.79
N GLY A 97 -3.88 9.30 19.33
CA GLY A 97 -3.33 10.33 20.21
C GLY A 97 -1.90 10.03 20.67
N GLU A 98 -1.21 9.12 19.99
CA GLU A 98 0.19 8.73 20.22
C GLU A 98 1.19 9.66 19.52
N ALA A 99 0.74 10.82 19.00
CA ALA A 99 1.58 11.73 18.24
C ALA A 99 2.55 12.51 19.15
N ASP A 100 3.81 12.04 19.18
CA ASP A 100 5.05 12.71 19.57
C ASP A 100 4.93 13.74 20.72
N ASP A 101 5.20 13.29 21.95
CA ASP A 101 5.74 14.17 22.99
C ASP A 101 7.16 14.62 22.56
N GLY A 102 7.24 15.70 21.79
CA GLY A 102 8.41 16.59 21.71
C GLY A 102 9.63 16.14 20.90
#